data_AF-A0A238VL64-F1
#
_entry.id   AF-A0A238VL64-F1
#
_cell.length_a   1.000
_cell.length_b   1.000
_cell.length_c   1.000
_cell.angle_alpha   90.00
_cell.angle_beta   90.00
_cell.angle_gamma   90.00
#
_symmetry.space_group_name_H-M   'P 1'
#
loop_
_entity.id
_entity.type
_entity.pdbx_description
1 polymer ?
#
loop_
_entity_poly.entity_id
_entity_poly.type
_entity_poly.pdbx_seq_one_letter_code
_entity_poly.pdbx_strand_id
1 'polypeptide(L)'
;MKAIKLLLIVFTIISFYNCKETTHKPNSESSLKIIKPNDSSIIGIWKHMSPHGPMKINFKENGVVETDLGDDNSIDVISSYIIKADTIEFFDKEGKSCPNLGVYKVYNRGYTVSFDVLDDLCNGRIKSTSGFWVRPNHMEQISQLNTIIEKTNDIEFVLHRARMYLALTKYKLAKNDFDTYIKRDSSDAKVFINRAATRFPFGLKGIVYDCNKSIALDSTDKNAYFLRGLAYYGLDEKQKGCDDFQKSIDLGFEILKEAEYDKCKEYW
;
A
#
# COMPACT_ATOMS: atom_id res chain seq x y z
N MET A 1 5.29 -29.47 73.41
CA MET A 1 5.34 -30.01 72.03
C MET A 1 5.77 -31.46 72.08
N LYS A 2 4.82 -32.38 71.84
CA LYS A 2 5.04 -33.84 71.81
C LYS A 2 5.33 -34.29 70.37
N ALA A 3 6.16 -35.33 70.29
CA ALA A 3 6.27 -36.38 69.24
C ALA A 3 6.72 -35.93 67.83
N ILE A 4 7.86 -36.37 67.27
CA ILE A 4 8.47 -37.72 67.08
C ILE A 4 7.81 -38.52 65.93
N LYS A 5 8.71 -38.93 65.01
CA LYS A 5 8.72 -40.02 64.01
C LYS A 5 8.31 -39.67 62.55
N LEU A 6 9.26 -39.71 61.59
CA LEU A 6 9.88 -40.89 60.92
C LEU A 6 8.86 -41.50 59.92
N LEU A 7 9.08 -41.59 58.61
CA LEU A 7 10.03 -42.48 57.93
C LEU A 7 9.93 -42.25 56.40
N LEU A 8 11.03 -42.48 55.68
CA LEU A 8 11.14 -42.65 54.23
C LEU A 8 10.12 -43.66 53.67
N ILE A 9 9.80 -43.59 52.37
CA ILE A 9 10.05 -44.67 51.38
C ILE A 9 9.78 -44.18 49.94
N VAL A 10 10.76 -44.50 49.10
CA VAL A 10 10.86 -44.43 47.63
C VAL A 10 9.80 -45.31 46.96
N PHE A 11 9.28 -44.96 45.77
CA PHE A 11 9.15 -45.89 44.63
C PHE A 11 8.69 -45.16 43.34
N THR A 12 9.60 -45.15 42.37
CA THR A 12 9.36 -45.00 40.93
C THR A 12 8.53 -46.16 40.36
N ILE A 13 7.76 -45.92 39.30
CA ILE A 13 7.78 -46.63 37.99
C ILE A 13 6.41 -46.50 37.27
N ILE A 14 6.44 -45.80 36.12
CA ILE A 14 5.95 -46.17 34.77
C ILE A 14 4.73 -47.12 34.71
N SER A 15 3.65 -46.72 34.03
CA SER A 15 3.28 -47.27 32.70
C SER A 15 1.85 -46.88 32.29
N PHE A 16 1.73 -46.48 31.03
CA PHE A 16 0.58 -46.58 30.12
C PHE A 16 -0.80 -46.91 30.69
N TYR A 17 -1.71 -45.93 30.59
CA TYR A 17 -3.14 -46.21 30.35
C TYR A 17 -3.57 -45.56 29.04
N ASN A 18 -3.87 -46.41 28.07
CA ASN A 18 -4.73 -46.10 26.94
C ASN A 18 -6.18 -46.26 27.45
N CYS A 19 -7.04 -45.24 27.32
CA CYS A 19 -8.48 -45.45 27.42
C CYS A 19 -9.28 -44.46 26.56
N LYS A 20 -9.93 -45.08 25.56
CA LYS A 20 -11.17 -44.76 24.83
C LYS A 20 -11.84 -43.38 24.97
N GLU A 21 -12.04 -42.81 23.78
CA GLU A 21 -13.21 -42.07 23.30
C GLU A 21 -14.31 -41.76 24.32
N THR A 22 -14.34 -40.50 24.76
CA THR A 22 -15.58 -39.80 25.09
C THR A 22 -15.95 -38.90 23.93
N THR A 23 -17.16 -39.12 23.42
CA THR A 23 -17.85 -38.33 22.40
C THR A 23 -17.84 -36.84 22.72
N HIS A 24 -17.09 -36.06 21.95
CA HIS A 24 -17.36 -34.63 21.78
C HIS A 24 -17.27 -34.29 20.29
N LYS A 25 -18.43 -33.99 19.71
CA LYS A 25 -18.57 -33.18 18.49
C LYS A 25 -19.55 -32.05 18.84
N PRO A 26 -19.41 -30.88 18.22
CA PRO A 26 -18.20 -30.11 18.03
C PRO A 26 -18.40 -28.75 18.73
N ASN A 27 -17.46 -28.30 19.57
CA ASN A 27 -17.41 -26.86 19.81
C ASN A 27 -17.01 -26.24 18.49
N SER A 28 -17.95 -25.51 17.91
CA SER A 28 -17.77 -24.74 16.70
C SER A 28 -16.55 -23.85 16.86
N GLU A 29 -15.43 -24.30 16.29
CA GLU A 29 -14.58 -23.37 15.58
C GLU A 29 -15.49 -22.67 14.58
N SER A 30 -16.01 -21.52 15.01
CA SER A 30 -16.32 -20.43 14.13
C SER A 30 -15.00 -20.07 13.46
N SER A 31 -14.59 -20.89 12.50
CA SER A 31 -13.62 -20.52 11.49
C SER A 31 -14.23 -19.27 10.90
N LEU A 32 -13.76 -18.10 11.31
CA LEU A 32 -14.12 -16.88 10.61
C LEU A 32 -13.90 -17.19 9.15
N LYS A 33 -14.97 -17.15 8.35
CA LYS A 33 -14.82 -17.14 6.90
C LYS A 33 -14.13 -15.81 6.63
N ILE A 34 -12.80 -15.84 6.60
CA ILE A 34 -11.96 -14.71 6.23
C ILE A 34 -12.22 -14.50 4.75
N ILE A 35 -13.17 -13.62 4.44
CA ILE A 35 -13.43 -13.22 3.07
C ILE A 35 -12.32 -12.23 2.71
N LYS A 36 -11.16 -12.76 2.30
CA LYS A 36 -10.29 -11.97 1.42
C LYS A 36 -11.18 -11.60 0.21
N PRO A 37 -11.22 -10.32 -0.21
CA PRO A 37 -11.92 -9.97 -1.43
C PRO A 37 -11.33 -10.85 -2.54
N ASN A 38 -12.07 -11.87 -2.98
CA ASN A 38 -11.57 -12.85 -3.93
C ASN A 38 -11.68 -12.32 -5.37
N ASP A 39 -11.64 -10.99 -5.48
CA ASP A 39 -11.82 -10.25 -6.70
C ASP A 39 -10.45 -9.95 -7.28
N SER A 40 -9.97 -10.90 -8.08
CA SER A 40 -8.78 -10.70 -8.92
C SER A 40 -9.03 -9.68 -10.02
N SER A 41 -10.29 -9.29 -10.27
CA SER A 41 -10.66 -8.32 -11.27
C SER A 41 -10.50 -6.89 -10.75
N ILE A 42 -9.99 -6.01 -11.61
CA ILE A 42 -9.99 -4.56 -11.36
C ILE A 42 -11.30 -3.90 -11.81
N ILE A 43 -12.22 -4.66 -12.43
CA ILE A 43 -13.50 -4.15 -12.95
C ILE A 43 -14.32 -3.50 -11.84
N GLY A 44 -14.94 -2.37 -12.14
CA GLY A 44 -15.80 -1.58 -11.27
C GLY A 44 -15.14 -0.28 -10.81
N ILE A 45 -15.79 0.36 -9.85
CA ILE A 45 -15.41 1.67 -9.35
C ILE A 45 -14.33 1.51 -8.27
N TRP A 46 -13.34 2.38 -8.33
CA TRP A 46 -12.31 2.57 -7.32
C TRP A 46 -12.25 4.05 -6.94
N LYS A 47 -11.91 4.32 -5.68
CA LYS A 47 -11.88 5.65 -5.09
C LYS A 47 -10.52 5.94 -4.49
N HIS A 48 -10.07 7.19 -4.64
CA HIS A 48 -8.88 7.72 -3.99
C HIS A 48 -9.21 9.12 -3.45
N MET A 49 -8.77 9.43 -2.23
CA MET A 49 -8.96 10.76 -1.67
C MET A 49 -7.78 11.65 -2.03
N SER A 50 -8.04 12.75 -2.74
CA SER A 50 -7.05 13.80 -2.99
C SER A 50 -7.33 15.03 -2.12
N PRO A 51 -6.39 16.00 -2.05
CA PRO A 51 -6.65 17.30 -1.43
C PRO A 51 -7.82 18.08 -2.05
N HIS A 52 -8.15 17.83 -3.32
CA HIS A 52 -9.22 18.53 -4.05
C HIS A 52 -10.58 17.83 -3.92
N GLY A 53 -10.60 16.57 -3.50
CA GLY A 53 -11.81 15.79 -3.38
C GLY A 53 -11.64 14.30 -3.72
N PRO A 54 -12.73 13.52 -3.69
CA PRO A 54 -12.71 12.10 -4.01
C PRO A 54 -12.55 11.88 -5.52
N MET A 55 -11.38 11.39 -5.93
CA MET A 55 -11.17 10.89 -7.28
C MET A 55 -11.83 9.52 -7.45
N LYS A 56 -12.32 9.22 -8.65
CA LYS A 56 -12.88 7.91 -9.00
C LYS A 56 -12.32 7.42 -10.33
N ILE A 57 -12.07 6.12 -10.41
CA ILE A 57 -11.76 5.44 -11.67
C ILE A 57 -12.69 4.23 -11.80
N ASN A 58 -13.38 4.13 -12.93
CA ASN A 58 -14.37 3.09 -13.18
C ASN A 58 -13.96 2.24 -14.37
N PHE A 59 -13.48 1.03 -14.11
CA PHE A 59 -13.11 0.06 -15.15
C PHE A 59 -14.33 -0.75 -15.57
N LYS A 60 -14.77 -0.61 -16.82
CA LYS A 60 -15.92 -1.34 -17.37
C LYS A 60 -15.47 -2.61 -18.09
N GLU A 61 -16.33 -3.62 -18.10
CA GLU A 61 -16.05 -4.92 -18.73
C GLU A 61 -15.81 -4.82 -20.25
N ASN A 62 -16.37 -3.79 -20.89
CA ASN A 62 -16.20 -3.54 -22.33
C ASN A 62 -14.88 -2.83 -22.68
N GLY A 63 -13.90 -2.77 -21.76
CA GLY A 63 -12.61 -2.15 -21.99
C GLY A 63 -12.62 -0.62 -21.97
N VAL A 64 -13.68 0.01 -21.45
CA VAL A 64 -13.75 1.46 -21.24
C VAL A 64 -13.42 1.80 -19.79
N VAL A 65 -12.63 2.84 -19.58
CA VAL A 65 -12.37 3.43 -18.28
C VAL A 65 -12.85 4.88 -18.24
N GLU A 66 -13.53 5.23 -17.16
CA GLU A 66 -13.98 6.59 -16.86
C GLU A 66 -13.28 7.08 -15.61
N THR A 67 -12.66 8.27 -15.69
CA THR A 67 -11.95 8.87 -14.56
C THR A 67 -12.57 10.21 -14.22
N ASP A 68 -12.82 10.38 -12.93
CA ASP A 68 -13.24 11.59 -12.23
C ASP A 68 -12.05 12.04 -11.36
N LEU A 69 -11.51 13.22 -11.66
CA LEU A 69 -10.33 13.80 -11.03
C LEU A 69 -10.67 14.55 -9.73
N GLY A 70 -11.94 14.51 -9.31
CA GLY A 70 -12.36 14.83 -7.94
C GLY A 70 -12.65 16.31 -7.68
N ASP A 71 -12.87 17.12 -8.71
CA ASP A 71 -13.22 18.54 -8.61
C ASP A 71 -14.75 18.78 -8.55
N ASP A 72 -15.54 18.11 -9.39
CA ASP A 72 -17.00 18.34 -9.48
C ASP A 72 -17.87 17.06 -9.57
N ASN A 73 -17.26 15.88 -9.44
CA ASN A 73 -17.88 14.56 -9.66
C ASN A 73 -18.33 14.29 -11.11
N SER A 74 -17.88 15.06 -12.08
CA SER A 74 -18.05 14.77 -13.50
C SER A 74 -16.96 13.81 -14.00
N ILE A 75 -17.16 13.27 -15.20
CA ILE A 75 -16.16 12.41 -15.84
C ILE A 75 -15.27 13.30 -16.69
N ASP A 76 -14.02 13.46 -16.26
CA ASP A 76 -13.00 14.24 -16.98
C ASP A 76 -12.45 13.48 -18.17
N VAL A 77 -12.19 12.18 -17.98
CA VAL A 77 -11.45 11.36 -18.92
C VAL A 77 -12.20 10.07 -19.22
N ILE A 78 -12.35 9.79 -20.51
CA ILE A 78 -12.88 8.52 -21.03
C ILE A 78 -11.83 7.94 -21.96
N SER A 79 -11.36 6.74 -21.63
CA SER A 79 -10.32 6.03 -22.39
C SER A 79 -10.74 4.58 -22.63
N SER A 80 -10.10 3.92 -23.59
CA SER A 80 -10.08 2.45 -23.58
C SER A 80 -8.86 1.94 -22.82
N TYR A 81 -8.94 0.71 -22.31
CA TYR A 81 -7.83 0.04 -21.65
C TYR A 81 -7.73 -1.42 -22.04
N ILE A 82 -6.52 -1.97 -21.95
CA ILE A 82 -6.22 -3.38 -22.18
C ILE A 82 -5.36 -3.87 -21.01
N ILE A 83 -5.71 -5.03 -20.45
CA ILE A 83 -4.89 -5.69 -19.42
C ILE A 83 -4.07 -6.78 -20.08
N LYS A 84 -2.75 -6.78 -19.85
CA LYS A 84 -1.82 -7.82 -20.28
C LYS A 84 -1.01 -8.30 -19.09
N ALA A 85 -1.29 -9.51 -18.61
CA ALA A 85 -0.69 -10.05 -17.39
C ALA A 85 -0.88 -9.10 -16.19
N ASP A 86 0.21 -8.55 -15.65
CA ASP A 86 0.22 -7.58 -14.55
C ASP A 86 0.32 -6.12 -15.01
N THR A 87 0.11 -5.84 -16.30
CA THR A 87 0.15 -4.48 -16.86
C THR A 87 -1.20 -4.04 -17.40
N ILE A 88 -1.44 -2.73 -17.35
CA ILE A 88 -2.56 -2.06 -17.99
C ILE A 88 -2.04 -1.00 -18.95
N GLU A 89 -2.61 -1.02 -20.13
CA GLU A 89 -2.38 -0.10 -21.22
C GLU A 89 -3.61 0.77 -21.38
N PHE A 90 -3.43 2.08 -21.43
CA PHE A 90 -4.54 3.01 -21.65
C PHE A 90 -4.41 3.70 -23.02
N PHE A 91 -5.54 3.86 -23.72
CA PHE A 91 -5.63 4.49 -25.03
C PHE A 91 -6.66 5.62 -24.99
N ASP A 92 -6.22 6.85 -25.19
CA ASP A 92 -7.14 7.98 -25.32
C ASP A 92 -7.70 8.06 -26.74
N LYS A 93 -8.92 8.58 -26.89
CA LYS A 93 -9.44 8.94 -28.21
C LYS A 93 -8.61 10.11 -28.76
N GLU A 94 -8.33 10.09 -30.06
CA GLU A 94 -7.60 11.18 -30.75
C GLU A 94 -8.14 12.56 -30.35
N GLY A 95 -7.24 13.47 -29.97
CA GLY A 95 -7.57 14.87 -29.67
C GLY A 95 -7.86 15.22 -28.20
N LYS A 96 -7.68 14.31 -27.24
CA LYS A 96 -7.71 14.65 -25.80
C LYS A 96 -6.37 14.29 -25.12
N SER A 97 -5.74 15.29 -24.48
CA SER A 97 -4.53 15.32 -23.62
C SER A 97 -3.28 14.51 -23.98
N CYS A 98 -3.40 13.35 -24.63
CA CYS A 98 -2.30 12.44 -24.86
C CYS A 98 -2.53 11.53 -26.09
N PRO A 99 -1.73 11.64 -27.17
CA PRO A 99 -1.83 10.73 -28.32
C PRO A 99 -1.11 9.39 -28.12
N ASN A 100 -0.26 9.25 -27.09
CA ASN A 100 0.62 8.09 -26.90
C ASN A 100 0.11 7.11 -25.82
N LEU A 101 0.65 5.89 -25.85
CA LEU A 101 0.32 4.83 -24.89
C LEU A 101 0.89 5.14 -23.50
N GLY A 102 0.08 4.93 -22.45
CA GLY A 102 0.56 4.85 -21.07
C GLY A 102 0.48 3.42 -20.55
N VAL A 103 1.60 2.89 -20.04
CA VAL A 103 1.74 1.51 -19.54
C VAL A 103 2.04 1.53 -18.06
N TYR A 104 1.22 0.83 -17.29
CA TYR A 104 1.31 0.78 -15.83
C TYR A 104 1.34 -0.66 -15.37
N LYS A 105 2.18 -0.97 -14.38
CA LYS A 105 2.08 -2.20 -13.62
C LYS A 105 0.94 -2.08 -12.61
N VAL A 106 0.06 -3.06 -12.59
CA VAL A 106 -1.12 -3.09 -11.72
C VAL A 106 -0.87 -4.04 -10.57
N TYR A 107 -1.19 -3.59 -9.37
CA TYR A 107 -1.16 -4.43 -8.18
C TYR A 107 -2.55 -4.50 -7.56
N ASN A 108 -3.33 -5.48 -7.99
CA ASN A 108 -4.58 -5.81 -7.33
C ASN A 108 -4.30 -6.68 -6.09
N ARG A 109 -4.63 -6.15 -4.91
CA ARG A 109 -4.44 -6.82 -3.60
C ARG A 109 -5.77 -7.17 -2.93
N GLY A 110 -6.87 -7.20 -3.70
CA GLY A 110 -8.23 -7.44 -3.22
C GLY A 110 -8.85 -6.22 -2.51
N TYR A 111 -8.19 -5.70 -1.47
CA TYR A 111 -8.65 -4.51 -0.73
C TYR A 111 -8.33 -3.19 -1.44
N THR A 112 -7.22 -3.19 -2.18
CA THR A 112 -6.69 -2.01 -2.85
C THR A 112 -6.15 -2.37 -4.21
N VAL A 113 -6.24 -1.44 -5.15
CA VAL A 113 -5.43 -1.44 -6.37
C VAL A 113 -4.42 -0.29 -6.31
N SER A 114 -3.22 -0.50 -6.85
CA SER A 114 -2.22 0.54 -7.05
C SER A 114 -1.55 0.36 -8.41
N PHE A 115 -0.95 1.43 -8.91
CA PHE A 115 -0.33 1.47 -10.23
C PHE A 115 1.08 2.01 -10.12
N ASP A 116 2.06 1.32 -10.71
CA ASP A 116 3.41 1.86 -10.92
C ASP A 116 3.55 2.20 -12.41
N VAL A 117 3.99 3.42 -12.71
CA VAL A 117 4.25 3.85 -14.09
C VAL A 117 5.47 3.08 -14.63
N LEU A 118 5.30 2.36 -15.74
CA LEU A 118 6.37 1.64 -16.42
C LEU A 118 6.91 2.44 -17.59
N ASP A 119 6.00 2.85 -18.48
CA ASP A 119 6.30 3.69 -19.62
C ASP A 119 5.15 4.68 -19.81
N ASP A 120 5.51 5.93 -20.00
CA ASP A 120 4.57 7.02 -20.05
C ASP A 120 5.07 8.09 -21.00
N LEU A 121 4.93 7.78 -22.28
CA LEU A 121 5.34 8.58 -23.44
C LEU A 121 4.55 9.90 -23.58
N CYS A 122 3.92 10.36 -22.50
CA CYS A 122 2.81 11.30 -22.57
C CYS A 122 2.36 11.96 -21.26
N ASN A 123 3.15 11.90 -20.20
CA ASN A 123 2.89 12.65 -18.97
C ASN A 123 1.64 12.19 -18.17
N GLY A 124 1.23 10.93 -18.32
CA GLY A 124 0.61 10.09 -17.30
C GLY A 124 -0.82 10.41 -16.92
N ARG A 125 -1.74 9.47 -17.12
CA ARG A 125 -3.12 9.58 -16.60
C ARG A 125 -3.16 9.42 -15.09
N ILE A 126 -2.37 8.49 -14.56
CA ILE A 126 -2.18 8.30 -13.12
C ILE A 126 -0.82 8.88 -12.76
N LYS A 127 -0.80 10.20 -12.51
CA LYS A 127 0.42 10.94 -12.15
C LYS A 127 0.89 10.69 -10.72
N SER A 128 0.08 10.02 -9.91
CA SER A 128 0.38 9.92 -8.48
C SER A 128 1.47 8.89 -8.21
N THR A 129 2.53 9.39 -7.57
CA THR A 129 3.56 8.58 -6.96
C THR A 129 2.89 7.83 -5.80
N SER A 130 2.57 6.54 -5.96
CA SER A 130 2.10 5.69 -4.85
C SER A 130 0.64 5.90 -4.39
N GLY A 131 -0.30 6.08 -5.32
CA GLY A 131 -1.73 6.10 -4.98
C GLY A 131 -2.34 4.71 -4.81
N PHE A 132 -2.77 4.37 -3.58
CA PHE A 132 -3.71 3.26 -3.38
C PHE A 132 -5.14 3.73 -3.66
N TRP A 133 -5.94 2.83 -4.23
CA TRP A 133 -7.36 3.03 -4.48
C TRP A 133 -8.17 1.96 -3.78
N VAL A 134 -9.36 2.30 -3.32
CA VAL A 134 -10.25 1.39 -2.57
C VAL A 134 -11.62 1.26 -3.23
N ARG A 135 -12.33 0.16 -2.94
CA ARG A 135 -13.70 -0.06 -3.43
C ARG A 135 -14.71 0.87 -2.74
N PRO A 136 -15.91 1.11 -3.32
CA PRO A 136 -16.96 1.91 -2.67
C PRO A 136 -17.38 1.38 -1.30
N ASN A 137 -17.35 0.07 -1.07
CA ASN A 137 -17.63 -0.59 0.21
C ASN A 137 -16.43 -0.64 1.18
N HIS A 138 -15.40 0.22 0.99
CA HIS A 138 -14.19 0.24 1.82
C HIS A 138 -14.46 0.36 3.33
N MET A 139 -15.53 1.04 3.75
CA MET A 139 -15.88 1.16 5.18
C MET A 139 -16.24 -0.19 5.80
N GLU A 140 -16.99 -1.01 5.07
CA GLU A 140 -17.30 -2.38 5.49
C GLU A 140 -16.03 -3.23 5.53
N GLN A 141 -15.20 -3.14 4.48
CA GLN A 141 -13.92 -3.86 4.40
C GLN A 141 -12.98 -3.49 5.56
N ILE A 142 -12.88 -2.20 5.93
CA ILE A 142 -12.09 -1.76 7.08
C ILE A 142 -12.66 -2.32 8.40
N SER A 143 -13.99 -2.35 8.55
CA SER A 143 -14.63 -2.95 9.73
C SER A 143 -14.32 -4.44 9.86
N GLN A 144 -14.36 -5.17 8.74
CA GLN A 144 -13.95 -6.58 8.69
C GLN A 144 -12.47 -6.74 9.06
N LEU A 145 -11.58 -5.91 8.49
CA LEU A 145 -10.16 -5.93 8.83
C LEU A 145 -9.89 -5.66 10.31
N ASN A 146 -10.63 -4.74 10.96
CA ASN A 146 -10.51 -4.51 12.40
C ASN A 146 -10.78 -5.80 13.19
N THR A 147 -11.89 -6.49 12.87
CA THR A 147 -12.26 -7.75 13.51
C THR A 147 -11.21 -8.84 13.27
N ILE A 148 -10.64 -8.91 12.06
CA ILE A 148 -9.61 -9.90 11.72
C ILE A 148 -8.30 -9.61 12.48
N ILE A 149 -7.87 -8.36 12.51
CA ILE A 149 -6.62 -7.94 13.18
C ILE A 149 -6.70 -8.16 14.70
N GLU A 150 -7.88 -8.01 15.31
CA GLU A 150 -8.06 -8.30 16.74
C GLU A 150 -7.97 -9.81 17.06
N LYS A 151 -8.43 -10.65 16.14
CA LYS A 151 -8.54 -12.10 16.34
C LYS A 151 -7.32 -12.88 15.85
N THR A 152 -6.58 -12.29 14.91
CA THR A 152 -5.44 -12.93 14.27
C THR A 152 -4.19 -12.13 14.56
N ASN A 153 -3.04 -12.81 14.63
CA ASN A 153 -1.75 -12.14 14.73
C ASN A 153 -1.08 -12.01 13.35
N ASP A 154 -1.86 -11.91 12.26
CA ASP A 154 -1.35 -11.83 10.89
C ASP A 154 -1.15 -10.36 10.48
N ILE A 155 0.11 -9.98 10.23
CA ILE A 155 0.50 -8.61 9.90
C ILE A 155 0.02 -8.16 8.53
N GLU A 156 -0.28 -9.10 7.63
CA GLU A 156 -0.69 -8.75 6.28
C GLU A 156 -2.03 -8.01 6.28
N PHE A 157 -2.94 -8.34 7.21
CA PHE A 157 -4.19 -7.58 7.36
C PHE A 157 -3.95 -6.16 7.89
N VAL A 158 -2.96 -5.98 8.78
CA VAL A 158 -2.54 -4.63 9.23
C VAL A 158 -2.01 -3.83 8.05
N LEU A 159 -1.21 -4.45 7.19
CA LEU A 159 -0.68 -3.81 5.98
C LEU A 159 -1.78 -3.44 4.98
N HIS A 160 -2.75 -4.34 4.75
CA HIS A 160 -3.91 -4.02 3.91
C HIS A 160 -4.69 -2.83 4.45
N ARG A 161 -4.97 -2.80 5.77
CA ARG A 161 -5.68 -1.69 6.40
C ARG A 161 -4.89 -0.38 6.32
N ALA A 162 -3.58 -0.42 6.50
CA ALA A 162 -2.70 0.74 6.36
C ALA A 162 -2.79 1.37 4.96
N ARG A 163 -2.73 0.54 3.90
CA ARG A 163 -2.84 0.96 2.50
C ARG A 163 -4.22 1.53 2.18
N MET A 164 -5.29 0.95 2.74
CA MET A 164 -6.64 1.51 2.64
C MET A 164 -6.74 2.87 3.34
N TYR A 165 -6.16 3.02 4.53
CA TYR A 165 -6.13 4.31 5.22
C TYR A 165 -5.32 5.36 4.46
N LEU A 166 -4.24 4.96 3.79
CA LEU A 166 -3.47 5.86 2.92
C LEU A 166 -4.29 6.29 1.71
N ALA A 167 -5.02 5.38 1.05
CA ALA A 167 -5.95 5.71 -0.04
C ALA A 167 -7.03 6.72 0.37
N LEU A 168 -7.41 6.69 1.64
CA LEU A 168 -8.44 7.54 2.25
C LEU A 168 -7.87 8.78 2.96
N THR A 169 -6.58 9.08 2.76
CA THR A 169 -5.84 10.19 3.39
C THR A 169 -5.93 10.23 4.92
N LYS A 170 -6.22 9.09 5.56
CA LYS A 170 -6.23 8.92 7.02
C LYS A 170 -4.81 8.70 7.53
N TYR A 171 -3.93 9.67 7.29
CA TYR A 171 -2.48 9.56 7.48
C TYR A 171 -2.06 9.09 8.88
N LYS A 172 -2.75 9.57 9.93
CA LYS A 172 -2.46 9.16 11.32
C LYS A 172 -2.71 7.66 11.53
N LEU A 173 -3.82 7.14 11.02
CA LEU A 173 -4.18 5.72 11.14
C LEU A 173 -3.26 4.85 10.27
N ALA A 174 -3.04 5.27 9.02
CA ALA A 174 -2.13 4.58 8.09
C ALA A 174 -0.71 4.47 8.68
N LYS A 175 -0.17 5.57 9.19
CA LYS A 175 1.14 5.61 9.85
C LYS A 175 1.22 4.62 11.02
N ASN A 176 0.20 4.57 11.87
CA ASN A 176 0.18 3.68 13.03
C ASN A 176 0.19 2.20 12.63
N ASP A 177 -0.57 1.84 11.59
CA ASP A 177 -0.59 0.48 11.08
C ASP A 177 0.75 0.12 10.40
N PHE A 178 1.36 1.04 9.63
CA PHE A 178 2.71 0.83 9.09
C PHE A 178 3.77 0.70 10.18
N ASP A 179 3.69 1.50 11.25
CA ASP A 179 4.58 1.36 12.42
C ASP A 179 4.43 -0.02 13.07
N THR A 180 3.20 -0.54 13.14
CA THR A 180 2.90 -1.87 13.69
C THR A 180 3.47 -2.97 12.79
N TYR A 181 3.32 -2.85 11.46
CA TYR A 181 3.89 -3.78 10.49
C TYR A 181 5.43 -3.80 10.55
N ILE A 182 6.07 -2.63 10.48
CA ILE A 182 7.54 -2.50 10.44
C ILE A 182 8.22 -3.07 11.69
N LYS A 183 7.55 -3.01 12.85
CA LYS A 183 8.05 -3.65 14.08
C LYS A 183 8.18 -5.17 13.97
N ARG A 184 7.40 -5.80 13.09
CA ARG A 184 7.34 -7.25 12.91
C ARG A 184 8.08 -7.71 11.65
N ASP A 185 8.00 -6.94 10.57
CA ASP A 185 8.80 -7.14 9.37
C ASP A 185 9.40 -5.81 8.90
N SER A 186 10.72 -5.71 8.99
CA SER A 186 11.49 -4.53 8.57
C SER A 186 12.26 -4.73 7.28
N SER A 187 12.01 -5.83 6.57
CA SER A 187 12.70 -6.18 5.32
C SER A 187 11.94 -5.72 4.07
N ASP A 188 10.66 -5.37 4.17
CA ASP A 188 9.87 -4.83 3.05
C ASP A 188 10.19 -3.33 2.82
N ALA A 189 11.02 -3.06 1.80
CA ALA A 189 11.39 -1.71 1.37
C ALA A 189 10.16 -0.83 1.07
N LYS A 190 9.15 -1.39 0.39
CA LYS A 190 7.96 -0.65 -0.07
C LYS A 190 7.13 -0.13 1.09
N VAL A 191 7.15 -0.82 2.23
CA VAL A 191 6.40 -0.38 3.43
C VAL A 191 6.99 0.89 4.01
N PHE A 192 8.31 1.10 3.94
CA PHE A 192 8.91 2.36 4.34
C PHE A 192 8.43 3.52 3.45
N ILE A 193 8.32 3.31 2.14
CA ILE A 193 7.78 4.34 1.21
C ILE A 193 6.31 4.62 1.46
N ASN A 194 5.50 3.58 1.69
CA ASN A 194 4.10 3.78 2.06
C ASN A 194 3.96 4.58 3.36
N ARG A 195 4.84 4.34 4.34
CA ARG A 195 4.88 5.13 5.57
C ARG A 195 5.39 6.56 5.33
N ALA A 196 6.42 6.74 4.51
CA ALA A 196 6.94 8.05 4.12
C ALA A 196 5.84 8.94 3.52
N ALA A 197 4.99 8.38 2.65
CA ALA A 197 3.85 9.08 2.07
C ALA A 197 2.84 9.59 3.11
N THR A 198 2.75 8.97 4.29
CA THR A 198 1.89 9.45 5.39
C THR A 198 2.50 10.61 6.19
N ARG A 199 3.79 10.93 6.00
CA ARG A 199 4.57 11.76 6.92
C ARG A 199 4.69 13.24 6.55
N PHE A 200 4.21 13.65 5.38
CA PHE A 200 4.17 15.08 5.02
C PHE A 200 3.51 15.96 6.10
N PRO A 201 2.38 15.58 6.73
CA PRO A 201 1.79 16.35 7.82
C PRO A 201 2.54 16.25 9.17
N PHE A 202 3.47 15.31 9.32
CA PHE A 202 4.17 15.01 10.58
C PHE A 202 5.64 15.44 10.59
N GLY A 203 6.14 15.99 9.48
CA GLY A 203 7.50 16.54 9.36
C GLY A 203 8.41 15.76 8.39
N LEU A 204 9.25 16.53 7.69
CA LEU A 204 10.04 16.05 6.56
C LEU A 204 11.20 15.13 6.97
N LYS A 205 11.76 15.30 8.17
CA LYS A 205 12.84 14.42 8.68
C LYS A 205 12.42 12.95 8.75
N GLY A 206 11.16 12.70 9.08
CA GLY A 206 10.60 11.34 9.10
C GLY A 206 10.49 10.73 7.71
N ILE A 207 10.26 11.54 6.67
CA ILE A 207 10.24 11.09 5.27
C ILE A 207 11.64 10.68 4.85
N VAL A 208 12.64 11.52 5.11
CA VAL A 208 14.05 11.22 4.81
C VAL A 208 14.50 9.92 5.46
N TYR A 209 14.18 9.72 6.74
CA TYR A 209 14.50 8.48 7.45
C TYR A 209 13.91 7.23 6.76
N ASP A 210 12.63 7.28 6.40
CA ASP A 210 11.97 6.15 5.74
C ASP A 210 12.52 5.89 4.34
N CYS A 211 12.77 6.95 3.57
CA CYS A 211 13.35 6.82 2.24
C CYS A 211 14.77 6.23 2.30
N ASN A 212 15.58 6.63 3.28
CA ASN A 212 16.91 6.03 3.52
C ASN A 212 16.81 4.54 3.84
N LYS A 213 15.80 4.12 4.61
CA LYS A 213 15.56 2.70 4.90
C LYS A 213 15.12 1.93 3.66
N SER A 214 14.21 2.49 2.85
CA SER A 214 13.81 1.87 1.58
C SER A 214 15.00 1.72 0.65
N ILE A 215 15.77 2.79 0.40
CA ILE A 215 16.93 2.79 -0.50
C ILE A 215 18.02 1.80 -0.07
N ALA A 216 18.19 1.61 1.24
CA ALA A 216 19.13 0.62 1.77
C ALA A 216 18.70 -0.83 1.50
N LEU A 217 17.39 -1.08 1.41
CA LEU A 217 16.80 -2.39 1.12
C LEU A 217 16.64 -2.62 -0.39
N ASP A 218 16.25 -1.58 -1.12
CA ASP A 218 16.09 -1.55 -2.57
C ASP A 218 16.59 -0.21 -3.14
N SER A 219 17.81 -0.24 -3.66
CA SER A 219 18.45 0.94 -4.25
C SER A 219 17.84 1.39 -5.59
N THR A 220 16.89 0.63 -6.13
CA THR A 220 16.22 0.90 -7.42
C THR A 220 14.82 1.49 -7.27
N ASP A 221 14.35 1.70 -6.04
CA ASP A 221 13.04 2.29 -5.77
C ASP A 221 13.03 3.79 -6.12
N LYS A 222 12.61 4.11 -7.33
CA LYS A 222 12.50 5.49 -7.83
C LYS A 222 11.58 6.37 -6.98
N ASN A 223 10.54 5.81 -6.34
CA ASN A 223 9.67 6.58 -5.45
C ASN A 223 10.40 7.00 -4.17
N ALA A 224 11.33 6.18 -3.68
CA ALA A 224 12.13 6.51 -2.51
C ALA A 224 13.00 7.74 -2.74
N TYR A 225 13.67 7.82 -3.89
CA TYR A 225 14.45 9.01 -4.26
C TYR A 225 13.55 10.22 -4.47
N PHE A 226 12.42 10.07 -5.17
CA PHE A 226 11.49 11.20 -5.36
C PHE A 226 10.98 11.79 -4.04
N LEU A 227 10.47 10.95 -3.13
CA LEU A 227 9.96 11.43 -1.84
C LEU A 227 11.06 12.02 -0.96
N ARG A 228 12.28 11.46 -1.01
CA ARG A 228 13.43 12.03 -0.30
C ARG A 228 13.85 13.37 -0.90
N GLY A 229 13.80 13.51 -2.22
CA GLY A 229 14.05 14.75 -2.93
C GLY A 229 13.09 15.87 -2.50
N LEU A 230 11.78 15.57 -2.47
CA LEU A 230 10.75 16.49 -1.97
C LEU A 230 11.01 16.89 -0.50
N ALA A 231 11.41 15.93 0.33
CA ALA A 231 11.69 16.19 1.74
C ALA A 231 12.94 17.06 1.93
N TYR A 232 14.03 16.80 1.20
CA TYR A 232 15.23 17.64 1.24
C TYR A 232 14.95 19.05 0.73
N TYR A 233 14.16 19.18 -0.35
CA TYR A 233 13.73 20.49 -0.84
C TYR A 233 12.98 21.29 0.23
N GLY A 234 12.01 20.67 0.90
CA GLY A 234 11.27 21.34 1.99
C GLY A 234 12.11 21.58 3.26
N LEU A 235 13.27 20.93 3.39
CA LEU A 235 14.26 21.16 4.45
C LEU A 235 15.33 22.19 4.05
N ASP A 236 15.19 22.85 2.90
CA ASP A 236 16.15 23.79 2.31
C ASP A 236 17.51 23.15 1.92
N GLU A 237 17.56 21.82 1.82
CA GLU A 237 18.71 21.07 1.31
C GLU A 237 18.58 20.84 -0.21
N LYS A 238 18.36 21.92 -0.96
CA LYS A 238 17.91 21.88 -2.37
C LYS A 238 18.81 21.09 -3.31
N GLN A 239 20.14 21.21 -3.20
CA GLN A 239 21.08 20.43 -4.01
C GLN A 239 20.83 18.91 -3.83
N LYS A 240 20.75 18.43 -2.59
CA LYS A 240 20.46 17.02 -2.32
C LYS A 240 19.10 16.62 -2.86
N GLY A 241 18.13 17.52 -2.78
CA GLY A 241 16.82 17.35 -3.37
C GLY A 241 16.87 17.10 -4.88
N CYS A 242 17.63 17.94 -5.59
CA CYS A 242 17.84 17.82 -7.02
C CYS A 242 18.63 16.57 -7.43
N ASP A 243 19.64 16.19 -6.65
CA ASP A 243 20.39 14.97 -6.89
C ASP A 243 19.47 13.74 -6.80
N ASP A 244 18.56 13.74 -5.81
CA ASP A 244 17.57 12.68 -5.63
C ASP A 244 16.50 12.67 -6.74
N PHE A 245 16.05 13.84 -7.20
CA PHE A 245 15.15 13.93 -8.35
C PHE A 245 15.80 13.40 -9.62
N GLN A 246 17.06 13.77 -9.89
CA GLN A 246 17.81 13.25 -11.03
C GLN A 246 17.92 11.72 -10.93
N LYS A 247 18.26 11.19 -9.75
CA LYS A 247 18.35 9.75 -9.55
C LYS A 247 17.02 9.03 -9.78
N SER A 248 15.90 9.64 -9.36
CA SER A 248 14.56 9.11 -9.61
C SER A 248 14.21 9.07 -11.10
N ILE A 249 14.56 10.14 -11.84
CA ILE A 249 14.41 10.23 -13.29
C ILE A 249 15.24 9.16 -14.00
N ASP A 250 16.52 9.00 -13.62
CA ASP A 250 17.43 7.98 -14.17
C ASP A 250 16.91 6.54 -13.95
N LEU A 251 16.16 6.32 -12.88
CA LEU A 251 15.50 5.05 -12.57
C LEU A 251 14.12 4.90 -13.27
N GLY A 252 13.79 5.79 -14.21
CA GLY A 252 12.61 5.71 -15.04
C GLY A 252 11.38 6.42 -14.45
N PHE A 253 11.55 7.47 -13.66
CA PHE A 253 10.45 8.36 -13.26
C PHE A 253 10.34 9.57 -14.20
N GLU A 254 10.22 9.32 -15.50
CA GLU A 254 10.37 10.35 -16.52
C GLU A 254 9.33 11.47 -16.47
N ILE A 255 8.13 11.18 -15.93
CA ILE A 255 7.07 12.17 -15.73
C ILE A 255 7.52 13.38 -14.89
N LEU A 256 8.57 13.21 -14.07
CA LEU A 256 9.11 14.26 -13.22
C LEU A 256 10.03 15.23 -13.98
N LYS A 257 10.49 14.88 -15.19
CA LYS A 257 11.50 15.66 -15.92
C LYS A 257 11.08 17.13 -16.05
N GLU A 258 9.89 17.42 -16.57
CA GLU A 258 9.45 18.82 -16.75
C GLU A 258 9.26 19.55 -15.42
N ALA A 259 8.52 18.94 -14.48
CA ALA A 259 8.16 19.59 -13.22
C ALA A 259 9.37 19.84 -12.31
N GLU A 260 10.34 18.93 -12.31
CA GLU A 260 11.53 19.05 -11.47
C GLU A 260 12.69 19.77 -12.18
N TYR A 261 12.73 19.79 -13.52
CA TYR A 261 13.72 20.59 -14.26
C TYR A 261 13.64 22.07 -13.93
N ASP A 262 12.44 22.66 -13.90
CA ASP A 262 12.30 24.08 -13.58
C ASP A 262 12.73 24.39 -12.14
N LYS A 263 12.46 23.49 -11.18
CA LYS A 263 12.94 23.63 -9.79
C LYS A 263 14.45 23.48 -9.67
N CYS A 264 15.03 22.53 -10.41
CA CYS A 264 16.42 22.12 -10.30
C CYS A 264 17.36 22.73 -11.33
N LYS A 265 16.87 23.65 -12.17
CA LYS A 265 17.64 24.27 -13.25
C LYS A 265 18.96 24.90 -12.82
N GLU A 266 19.06 25.39 -11.59
CA GLU A 266 20.28 25.98 -11.04
C GLU A 266 21.25 24.94 -10.45
N TYR A 267 20.81 23.69 -10.32
CA TYR A 267 21.53 22.58 -9.68
C TYR A 267 21.88 21.44 -10.65
N TRP A 268 21.32 21.46 -11.86
CA TRP A 268 21.52 20.50 -12.95
C TRP A 268 22.30 21.08 -14.12
#